data_AF-A0A939VRP8-F1
#
_entry.id   AF-A0A939VRP8-F1
#
_cell.length_a   1.000
_cell.length_b   1.000
_cell.length_c   1.000
_cell.angle_alpha   90.00
_cell.angle_beta   90.00
_cell.angle_gamma   90.00
#
_symmetry.space_group_name_H-M   'P 1'
#
loop_
_entity.id
_entity.type
_entity.pdbx_description
1 polymer ?
#
loop_
_entity_poly.entity_id
_entity_poly.type
_entity_poly.pdbx_seq_one_letter_code
_entity_poly.pdbx_strand_id
1 'polypeptide(L)'
;MSIRIVSKKYLDTTTENMKLEVEIFYSRGGWNFATGKDDPRGYWLCVQPVRFSEEAGIKMVSFALLSGFKKFLLQAKADRKGGTAEKSAVLLAEKYEQELVEQVCIKEKLTLAA
;
A
#
# COMPACT_ATOMS: atom_id res chain seq x y z
N MET A 1 0.88 -10.54 -11.02
CA MET A 1 -0.37 -9.85 -10.59
C MET A 1 -0.39 -8.49 -11.26
N SER A 2 -1.41 -8.15 -12.05
CA SER A 2 -1.52 -6.82 -12.66
C SER A 2 -2.34 -5.93 -11.73
N ILE A 3 -1.73 -4.83 -11.31
CA ILE A 3 -2.37 -3.81 -10.46
C ILE A 3 -2.42 -2.47 -11.19
N ARG A 4 -3.43 -1.66 -10.88
CA ARG A 4 -3.44 -0.24 -11.22
C ARG A 4 -3.46 0.58 -9.95
N ILE A 5 -2.50 1.48 -9.83
CA ILE A 5 -2.41 2.44 -8.74
C ILE A 5 -3.50 3.51 -8.93
N VAL A 6 -4.30 3.71 -7.89
CA VAL A 6 -5.31 4.77 -7.81
C VAL A 6 -4.72 5.99 -7.13
N SER A 7 -4.04 5.77 -6.00
CA SER A 7 -3.36 6.81 -5.23
C SER A 7 -2.10 6.23 -4.60
N LYS A 8 -1.06 7.05 -4.51
CA LYS A 8 0.19 6.74 -3.82
C LYS A 8 0.68 7.99 -3.11
N LYS A 9 1.04 7.85 -1.84
CA LYS A 9 1.68 8.90 -1.05
C LYS A 9 2.76 8.31 -0.16
N TYR A 10 3.65 9.17 0.30
CA TYR A 10 4.73 8.81 1.22
C TYR A 10 4.58 9.65 2.49
N LEU A 11 4.68 8.99 3.63
CA LEU A 11 4.77 9.62 4.94
C LEU A 11 6.22 9.55 5.40
N ASP A 12 6.75 10.68 5.87
CA ASP A 12 8.11 10.73 6.37
C ASP A 12 8.22 10.01 7.72
N THR A 13 9.32 9.28 7.92
CA THR A 13 9.64 8.65 9.21
C THR A 13 10.82 9.36 9.85
N THR A 14 11.02 9.15 11.14
CA THR A 14 12.19 9.69 11.86
C THR A 14 13.52 9.10 11.36
N THR A 15 13.47 7.96 10.69
CA THR A 15 14.67 7.30 10.13
C THR A 15 15.02 7.92 8.78
N GLU A 16 16.27 8.36 8.65
CA GLU A 16 16.78 8.93 7.40
C GLU A 16 16.62 7.94 6.24
N ASN A 17 16.23 8.46 5.07
CA ASN A 17 16.02 7.70 3.84
C ASN A 17 14.92 6.61 3.91
N MET A 18 14.13 6.60 4.98
CA MET A 18 13.02 5.67 5.15
C MET A 18 11.69 6.41 5.18
N LYS A 19 10.73 5.94 4.39
CA LYS A 19 9.37 6.48 4.33
C LYS A 19 8.35 5.36 4.44
N LEU A 20 7.14 5.72 4.82
CA LEU A 20 6.01 4.82 4.77
C LEU A 20 5.21 5.10 3.49
N GLU A 21 5.19 4.14 2.56
CA GLU A 21 4.38 4.22 1.36
C GLU A 21 2.95 3.79 1.69
N VAL A 22 1.97 4.64 1.35
CA VAL A 22 0.55 4.34 1.42
C VAL A 22 0.02 4.31 -0.01
N GLU A 23 -0.42 3.14 -0.45
CA GLU A 23 -0.89 2.89 -1.82
C GLU A 23 -2.31 2.32 -1.82
N ILE A 24 -3.18 2.92 -2.65
CA ILE A 24 -4.49 2.36 -3.00
C ILE A 24 -4.40 1.85 -4.42
N PHE A 25 -4.73 0.59 -4.65
CA PHE A 25 -4.68 -0.01 -5.97
C PHE A 25 -5.85 -0.94 -6.25
N TYR A 26 -6.17 -1.12 -7.52
CA TYR A 26 -7.03 -2.19 -8.00
C TYR A 26 -6.19 -3.41 -8.39
N SER A 27 -6.61 -4.60 -7.96
CA SER A 27 -6.03 -5.87 -8.33
C SER A 27 -7.04 -6.76 -9.04
N ARG A 28 -6.58 -7.47 -10.09
CA ARG A 28 -7.38 -8.50 -10.78
C ARG A 28 -7.66 -9.74 -9.91
N GLY A 29 -7.10 -9.79 -8.70
CA GLY A 29 -7.14 -10.95 -7.82
C GLY A 29 -6.23 -12.08 -8.30
N GLY A 30 -6.32 -13.23 -7.64
CA GLY A 30 -5.60 -14.44 -8.01
C GLY A 30 -4.71 -14.97 -6.90
N TRP A 31 -4.02 -16.06 -7.20
CA TRP A 31 -3.23 -16.80 -6.22
C TRP A 31 -2.07 -15.98 -5.65
N ASN A 32 -2.07 -15.82 -4.34
CA ASN A 32 -1.01 -15.18 -3.58
C ASN A 32 -0.04 -16.23 -3.06
N PHE A 33 1.13 -16.33 -3.69
CA PHE A 33 2.14 -17.32 -3.32
C PHE A 33 2.76 -17.10 -1.93
N ALA A 34 2.76 -15.86 -1.40
CA ALA A 34 3.30 -15.57 -0.08
C ALA A 34 2.40 -16.10 1.05
N THR A 35 1.07 -16.12 0.83
CA THR A 35 0.10 -16.57 1.83
C THR A 35 -0.53 -17.92 1.51
N GLY A 36 -0.34 -18.44 0.29
CA GLY A 36 -0.99 -19.67 -0.18
C GLY A 36 -2.51 -19.55 -0.31
N LYS A 37 -3.03 -18.33 -0.55
CA LYS A 37 -4.47 -18.04 -0.61
C LYS A 37 -4.83 -17.32 -1.91
N ASP A 38 -6.09 -17.43 -2.33
CA ASP A 38 -6.62 -16.63 -3.43
C ASP A 38 -7.01 -15.23 -2.94
N ASP A 39 -6.38 -14.19 -3.50
CA ASP A 39 -6.72 -12.80 -3.18
C ASP A 39 -7.94 -12.37 -3.99
N PRO A 40 -8.99 -11.81 -3.37
CA PRO A 40 -10.15 -11.32 -4.10
C PRO A 40 -9.82 -10.19 -5.06
N ARG A 41 -10.49 -10.19 -6.21
CA ARG A 41 -10.45 -9.11 -7.18
C ARG A 41 -11.14 -7.85 -6.62
N GLY A 42 -10.46 -6.71 -6.68
CA GLY A 42 -11.03 -5.45 -6.21
C GLY A 42 -9.96 -4.44 -5.78
N TYR A 43 -10.37 -3.49 -4.95
CA TYR A 43 -9.52 -2.43 -4.43
C TYR A 43 -8.91 -2.81 -3.08
N TRP A 44 -7.64 -2.44 -2.92
CA TRP A 44 -6.82 -2.73 -1.76
C TRP A 44 -6.13 -1.46 -1.28
N LEU A 45 -5.91 -1.39 0.02
CA LEU A 45 -5.01 -0.45 0.68
C LEU A 45 -3.76 -1.23 1.08
N CYS A 46 -2.58 -0.72 0.75
CA CYS A 46 -1.30 -1.25 1.21
C CYS A 46 -0.51 -0.14 1.88
N VAL A 47 0.07 -0.48 3.03
CA VAL A 47 0.98 0.40 3.76
C VAL A 47 2.25 -0.38 3.99
N GLN A 48 3.38 0.13 3.52
CA GLN A 48 4.66 -0.57 3.60
C GLN A 48 5.83 0.38 3.82
N PRO A 49 6.85 -0.04 4.58
CA PRO A 49 8.08 0.72 4.70
C PRO A 49 8.90 0.61 3.40
N VAL A 50 9.38 1.75 2.92
CA VAL A 50 10.27 1.84 1.76
C VAL A 50 11.53 2.62 2.11
N ARG A 51 12.65 2.20 1.53
CA ARG A 51 13.93 2.90 1.63
C ARG A 51 14.28 3.51 0.28
N PHE A 52 14.66 4.77 0.32
CA PHE A 52 15.18 5.50 -0.83
C PHE A 52 16.70 5.47 -0.79
N SER A 53 17.31 5.15 -1.93
CA SER A 53 18.75 5.32 -2.10
C SER A 53 19.03 6.00 -3.43
N GLU A 54 20.12 6.73 -3.50
CA GLU A 54 20.60 7.35 -4.74
C GLU A 54 22.03 6.89 -5.00
N GLU A 55 22.26 6.23 -6.13
CA GLU A 55 23.56 5.73 -6.53
C GLU A 55 23.79 6.05 -8.01
N ALA A 56 24.91 6.71 -8.32
CA ALA A 56 25.23 7.18 -9.68
C ALA A 56 24.09 7.99 -10.36
N GLY A 57 23.35 8.80 -9.60
CA GLY A 57 22.23 9.61 -10.09
C GLY A 57 20.92 8.82 -10.33
N ILE A 58 20.89 7.54 -9.96
CA ILE A 58 19.71 6.68 -10.06
C ILE A 58 19.05 6.59 -8.69
N LYS A 59 17.79 7.05 -8.61
CA LYS A 59 16.96 6.89 -7.41
C LYS A 59 16.33 5.50 -7.39
N MET A 60 16.64 4.73 -6.36
CA MET A 60 16.10 3.41 -6.14
C MET A 60 15.14 3.43 -4.95
N VAL A 61 14.05 2.67 -5.07
CA VAL A 61 13.11 2.42 -3.97
C VAL A 61 13.18 0.93 -3.68
N SER A 62 13.55 0.60 -2.45
CA SER A 62 13.62 -0.78 -1.98
C SER A 62 12.64 -1.01 -0.84
N PHE A 63 12.13 -2.23 -0.74
CA PHE A 63 11.23 -2.66 0.33
C PHE A 63 11.57 -4.10 0.72
N ALA A 64 11.33 -4.45 1.98
CA ALA A 64 11.51 -5.81 2.44
C ALA A 64 10.28 -6.66 2.07
N LEU A 65 10.51 -7.86 1.54
CA LEU A 65 9.41 -8.80 1.31
C LEU A 65 8.71 -9.12 2.63
N LEU A 66 7.37 -9.21 2.60
CA LEU A 66 6.50 -9.42 3.77
C LEU A 66 6.51 -8.28 4.81
N SER A 67 7.19 -7.16 4.53
CA SER A 67 7.04 -5.94 5.31
C SER A 67 5.74 -5.23 4.95
N GLY A 68 5.22 -4.48 5.91
CA GLY A 68 3.95 -3.78 5.75
C GLY A 68 2.71 -4.67 5.92
N PHE A 69 1.56 -4.06 5.61
CA PHE A 69 0.24 -4.67 5.67
C PHE A 69 -0.62 -4.24 4.49
N LYS A 70 -1.51 -5.15 4.07
CA LYS A 70 -2.53 -4.87 3.07
C LYS A 70 -3.93 -5.17 3.64
N LYS A 71 -4.90 -4.34 3.29
CA LYS A 71 -6.32 -4.50 3.65
C LYS A 71 -7.17 -4.49 2.38
N PHE A 72 -8.05 -5.47 2.27
CA PHE A 72 -9.04 -5.48 1.20
C PHE A 72 -10.13 -4.45 1.51
N LEU A 73 -10.42 -3.57 0.56
CA LEU A 73 -11.38 -2.49 0.75
C LEU A 73 -12.74 -2.84 0.16
N LEU A 74 -12.74 -3.19 -1.12
CA LEU A 74 -13.99 -3.35 -1.87
C LEU A 74 -13.81 -4.31 -3.04
N GLN A 75 -14.75 -5.25 -3.17
CA GLN A 75 -14.82 -6.12 -4.33
C GLN A 75 -15.35 -5.37 -5.56
N ALA A 76 -14.66 -5.52 -6.69
CA ALA A 76 -15.08 -4.94 -7.95
C ALA A 76 -14.69 -5.85 -9.11
N LYS A 77 -15.63 -6.14 -10.03
CA LYS A 77 -15.36 -7.03 -11.17
C LYS A 77 -14.46 -6.40 -12.24
N ALA A 78 -14.60 -5.09 -12.40
CA ALA A 78 -13.89 -4.29 -13.37
C ALA A 78 -13.46 -2.99 -12.73
N ASP A 79 -12.31 -2.50 -13.18
CA ASP A 79 -11.76 -1.25 -12.75
C ASP A 79 -12.25 -0.11 -13.64
N ARG A 80 -12.85 0.92 -13.04
CA ARG A 80 -13.32 2.11 -13.75
C ARG A 80 -12.78 3.35 -13.06
N LYS A 81 -11.83 4.02 -13.72
CA LYS A 81 -11.25 5.27 -13.24
C LYS A 81 -12.35 6.31 -12.99
N GLY A 82 -12.40 6.88 -11.78
CA GLY A 82 -13.43 7.83 -11.36
C GLY A 82 -14.83 7.22 -11.16
N GLY A 83 -14.97 5.89 -11.24
CA GLY A 83 -16.23 5.18 -11.02
C GLY A 83 -16.62 5.14 -9.55
N THR A 84 -17.88 4.77 -9.28
CA THR A 84 -18.44 4.70 -7.91
C THR A 84 -17.64 3.76 -7.00
N ALA A 85 -17.16 2.64 -7.52
CA ALA A 85 -16.38 1.67 -6.75
C ALA A 85 -15.01 2.23 -6.33
N GLU A 86 -14.32 2.94 -7.24
CA GLU A 86 -13.05 3.61 -6.92
C GLU A 86 -13.26 4.68 -5.83
N LYS A 87 -14.27 5.54 -6.00
CA LYS A 87 -14.60 6.57 -5.00
C LYS A 87 -14.92 5.97 -3.63
N SER A 88 -15.71 4.90 -3.60
CA SER A 88 -16.05 4.18 -2.37
C SER A 88 -14.82 3.55 -1.72
N ALA A 89 -13.90 3.01 -2.52
CA ALA A 89 -12.64 2.46 -2.03
C ALA A 89 -11.74 3.55 -1.43
N VAL A 90 -11.65 4.74 -2.04
CA VAL A 90 -10.88 5.86 -1.48
C VAL A 90 -11.46 6.30 -0.13
N LEU A 91 -12.79 6.42 -0.02
CA LEU A 91 -13.46 6.76 1.26
C LEU A 91 -13.24 5.69 2.34
N LEU A 92 -13.20 4.40 1.96
CA LEU A 92 -12.87 3.33 2.90
C LEU A 92 -11.39 3.35 3.28
N ALA A 93 -10.50 3.67 2.34
CA ALA A 93 -9.08 3.78 2.60
C ALA A 93 -8.80 4.89 3.63
N GLU A 94 -9.41 6.07 3.49
CA GLU A 94 -9.27 7.18 4.46
C GLU A 94 -9.65 6.75 5.89
N LYS A 95 -10.65 5.89 6.05
CA LYS A 95 -11.07 5.37 7.37
C LYS A 95 -10.08 4.38 7.97
N TYR A 96 -9.46 3.54 7.15
CA TYR A 96 -8.57 2.47 7.60
C TYR A 96 -7.09 2.81 7.51
N GLU A 97 -6.75 3.97 6.92
CA GLU A 97 -5.37 4.36 6.70
C GLU A 97 -4.62 4.51 8.01
N GLN A 98 -5.17 5.27 8.96
CA GLN A 98 -4.54 5.48 10.27
C GLN A 98 -4.33 4.15 11.00
N GLU A 99 -5.35 3.28 11.00
CA GLU A 99 -5.26 1.93 11.58
C GLU A 99 -4.10 1.12 10.98
N LEU A 100 -3.97 1.09 9.65
CA LEU A 100 -2.91 0.34 8.98
C LEU A 100 -1.54 0.95 9.22
N VAL A 101 -1.44 2.28 9.18
CA VAL A 101 -0.20 3.01 9.44
C VAL A 101 0.32 2.68 10.83
N GLU A 102 -0.55 2.76 11.85
CA GLU A 102 -0.20 2.39 13.23
C GLU A 102 0.26 0.93 13.33
N GLN A 103 -0.44 0.00 12.69
CA GLN A 103 -0.05 -1.43 12.69
C GLN A 103 1.33 -1.65 12.07
N VAL A 104 1.63 -0.98 10.94
CA VAL A 104 2.96 -1.09 10.31
C VAL A 104 4.03 -0.44 11.19
N CYS A 105 3.77 0.73 11.75
CA CYS A 105 4.69 1.41 12.66
C CYS A 105 5.04 0.54 13.88
N ILE A 106 4.06 -0.12 14.49
CA ILE A 106 4.29 -1.04 15.61
C ILE A 106 5.12 -2.25 15.19
N LYS A 107 4.76 -2.91 14.07
CA LYS A 107 5.45 -4.11 13.59
C LYS A 107 6.91 -3.83 13.21
N GLU A 108 7.13 -2.74 12.50
CA GLU A 108 8.43 -2.37 11.94
C GLU A 108 9.26 -1.49 12.88
N LYS A 109 8.72 -1.15 14.07
CA LYS A 109 9.34 -0.28 15.09
C LYS A 109 9.71 1.10 14.54
N LEU A 110 8.81 1.70 13.78
CA LEU A 110 8.99 3.00 13.13
C LEU A 110 8.18 4.09 13.83
N THR A 111 8.74 5.29 13.82
CA THR A 111 8.04 6.50 14.28
C THR A 111 7.85 7.44 13.10
N LEU A 112 6.65 7.99 12.94
CA LEU A 112 6.36 8.99 11.91
C LEU A 112 7.03 10.32 12.29
N ALA A 113 7.55 11.03 11.30
CA ALA A 113 7.96 12.41 11.48
C ALA A 113 6.71 13.28 11.63
N ALA A 114 6.70 14.17 12.63
CA ALA A 114 5.60 15.10 12.91
C ALA A 114 5.51 16.23 11.88
#